data_AF-A0A2S1QYA6-F1
#
_entry.id   AF-A0A2S1QYA6-F1
#
_cell.length_a   1.000
_cell.length_b   1.000
_cell.length_c   1.000
_cell.angle_alpha   90.00
_cell.angle_beta   90.00
_cell.angle_gamma   90.00
#
_symmetry.space_group_name_H-M   'P 1'
#
loop_
_entity.id
_entity.type
_entity.pdbx_description
1 polymer ?
#
loop_
_entity_poly.entity_id
_entity_poly.type
_entity_poly.pdbx_seq_one_letter_code
_entity_poly.pdbx_strand_id
1 'polypeptide(L)'
;MLAGCYGYGSGDDVVLTDPPPASYQAVVMDRGEFEAAVHMMPVQPITKAGKIYIKDNFLFINDVNKGFHVFNYTDPLNPMPLGFLNIPGATDLAMSDNVMYVNQATDLVTMQFQDVGNTVIVTKRNKDVFPVLLSPNGTVGQVADNEVVIGWDEI
;
A
#
# COMPACT_ATOMS: atom_id res chain seq x y z
N MET A 1 8.73 1.47 -29.68
CA MET A 1 10.14 1.50 -29.24
C MET A 1 10.48 2.94 -28.91
N LEU A 2 10.64 3.28 -27.63
CA LEU A 2 11.10 4.61 -27.23
C LEU A 2 12.59 4.52 -26.93
N ALA A 3 13.35 5.34 -27.66
CA ALA A 3 14.80 5.33 -27.71
C ALA A 3 15.40 5.99 -26.46
N GLY A 4 16.43 5.35 -25.91
CA GLY A 4 17.28 5.93 -24.88
C GLY A 4 18.15 7.06 -25.45
N CYS A 5 18.39 8.08 -24.64
CA CYS A 5 19.27 9.18 -24.98
C CYS A 5 20.66 8.90 -24.37
N TYR A 6 21.63 8.52 -25.21
CA TYR A 6 23.05 8.57 -24.88
C TYR A 6 23.65 9.72 -25.70
N GLY A 7 23.99 10.82 -25.03
CA GLY A 7 24.73 11.93 -25.62
C GLY A 7 26.21 11.79 -25.30
N TYR A 8 27.03 11.49 -26.30
CA TYR A 8 28.47 11.80 -26.26
C TYR A 8 28.63 13.25 -26.68
N GLY A 9 28.92 14.13 -25.73
CA GLY A 9 29.23 15.54 -25.96
C GLY A 9 30.39 15.95 -25.06
N SER A 10 31.53 16.26 -25.67
CA SER A 10 32.68 16.84 -25.01
C SER A 10 32.49 18.36 -24.89
N GLY A 11 32.36 18.87 -23.67
CA GLY A 11 32.47 20.30 -23.38
C GLY A 11 31.87 20.67 -22.02
N ASP A 12 32.72 20.95 -21.04
CA ASP A 12 32.44 21.65 -19.77
C ASP A 12 31.08 21.41 -19.09
N ASP A 13 30.59 20.17 -19.13
CA ASP A 13 29.43 19.77 -18.37
C ASP A 13 29.85 19.65 -16.90
N VAL A 14 29.20 20.45 -16.05
CA VAL A 14 29.16 20.19 -14.61
C VAL A 14 28.85 18.71 -14.49
N VAL A 15 29.80 17.94 -13.95
CA VAL A 15 29.56 16.55 -13.57
C VAL A 15 28.47 16.63 -12.52
N LEU A 16 27.21 16.53 -12.95
CA LEU A 16 26.13 16.11 -12.10
C LEU A 16 26.50 14.67 -11.79
N THR A 17 27.34 14.49 -10.78
CA THR A 17 27.52 13.18 -10.18
C THR A 17 26.11 12.78 -9.81
N ASP A 18 25.57 11.76 -10.50
CA ASP A 18 24.31 11.18 -10.09
C ASP A 18 24.39 10.99 -8.58
N PRO A 19 23.37 11.42 -7.82
CA PRO A 19 23.38 11.18 -6.39
C PRO A 19 23.66 9.69 -6.18
N PRO A 20 24.49 9.32 -5.19
CA PRO A 20 24.75 7.92 -4.91
C PRO A 20 23.40 7.21 -4.80
N PRO A 21 23.26 6.00 -5.38
CA PRO A 21 21.99 5.31 -5.37
C PRO A 21 21.48 5.24 -3.93
N ALA A 22 20.25 5.71 -3.73
CA ALA A 22 19.58 5.69 -2.45
C ALA A 22 19.68 4.28 -1.84
N SER A 23 20.04 4.24 -0.55
CA SER A 23 20.03 3.01 0.22
C SER A 23 18.64 2.82 0.81
N TYR A 24 18.22 1.55 0.94
CA TYR A 24 16.88 1.23 1.43
C TYR A 24 16.96 0.19 2.54
N GLN A 25 16.19 0.40 3.60
CA GLN A 25 15.97 -0.57 4.66
C GLN A 25 14.56 -1.17 4.54
N ALA A 26 14.47 -2.49 4.65
CA ALA A 26 13.19 -3.20 4.63
C ALA A 26 12.41 -2.89 5.91
N VAL A 27 11.13 -2.55 5.74
CA VAL A 27 10.16 -2.48 6.84
C VAL A 27 9.49 -3.84 6.93
N VAL A 28 9.65 -4.50 8.08
CA VAL A 28 9.21 -5.89 8.29
C VAL A 28 8.21 -5.99 9.42
N MET A 29 7.42 -7.06 9.40
CA MET A 29 6.43 -7.38 10.42
C MET A 29 6.41 -8.88 10.69
N ASP A 30 6.21 -9.29 11.94
CA ASP A 30 5.99 -10.69 12.28
C ASP A 30 4.74 -11.22 11.56
N ARG A 31 4.79 -12.45 11.08
CA ARG A 31 3.71 -13.06 10.29
C ARG A 31 2.37 -13.07 11.03
N GLY A 32 2.37 -13.39 12.32
CA GLY A 32 1.15 -13.44 13.13
C GLY A 32 0.52 -12.06 13.29
N GLU A 33 1.36 -11.05 13.58
CA GLU A 33 0.92 -9.66 13.69
C GLU A 33 0.42 -9.13 12.35
N PHE A 34 1.14 -9.41 11.27
CA PHE A 34 0.79 -9.03 9.90
C PHE A 34 -0.59 -9.55 9.49
N GLU A 35 -0.91 -10.80 9.84
CA GLU A 35 -2.20 -11.41 9.54
C GLU A 35 -3.34 -10.81 10.38
N ALA A 36 -3.06 -10.50 11.65
CA ALA A 36 -4.00 -9.89 12.58
C ALA A 36 -4.18 -8.38 12.39
N ALA A 37 -3.31 -7.73 11.62
CA ALA A 37 -3.30 -6.29 11.44
C ALA A 37 -4.53 -5.73 10.71
N VAL A 38 -5.31 -6.56 10.00
CA VAL A 38 -6.46 -6.12 9.19
C VAL A 38 -7.65 -5.80 10.09
N HIS A 39 -7.84 -4.51 10.41
CA HIS A 39 -8.96 -4.04 11.21
C HIS A 39 -9.23 -2.55 10.99
N MET A 40 -10.40 -2.08 11.45
CA MET A 40 -10.75 -0.67 11.45
C MET A 40 -10.17 0.04 12.68
N MET A 41 -9.57 1.20 12.46
CA MET A 41 -9.03 2.11 13.45
C MET A 41 -9.78 3.45 13.41
N PRO A 42 -9.70 4.26 14.49
CA PRO A 42 -10.16 5.64 14.46
C PRO A 42 -9.53 6.44 13.32
N VAL A 43 -10.22 7.50 12.88
CA VAL A 43 -9.77 8.41 11.81
C VAL A 43 -8.32 8.85 12.05
N GLN A 44 -7.50 8.73 11.00
CA GLN A 44 -6.09 9.13 10.99
C GLN A 44 -5.86 10.24 9.96
N PRO A 45 -4.83 11.08 10.12
CA PRO A 45 -4.41 12.01 9.07
C PRO A 45 -3.84 11.24 7.87
N ILE A 46 -4.08 11.75 6.67
CA ILE A 46 -3.46 11.23 5.45
C ILE A 46 -2.01 11.67 5.41
N THR A 47 -1.07 10.72 5.35
CA THR A 47 0.36 11.02 5.31
C THR A 47 0.92 10.99 3.88
N LYS A 48 0.62 9.93 3.12
CA LYS A 48 1.04 9.81 1.72
C LYS A 48 -0.08 9.20 0.89
N ALA A 49 -0.88 10.08 0.27
CA ALA A 49 -1.99 9.65 -0.57
C ALA A 49 -1.50 8.86 -1.79
N GLY A 50 -2.16 7.73 -2.03
CA GLY A 50 -1.98 6.87 -3.20
C GLY A 50 -3.22 6.85 -4.08
N LYS A 51 -3.65 5.63 -4.44
CA LYS A 51 -4.86 5.39 -5.25
C LYS A 51 -6.14 5.75 -4.50
N ILE A 52 -7.18 6.13 -5.26
CA ILE A 52 -8.50 6.48 -4.76
C ILE A 52 -9.54 5.54 -5.37
N TYR A 53 -10.50 5.08 -4.56
CA TYR A 53 -11.59 4.21 -4.98
C TYR A 53 -12.91 4.74 -4.46
N ILE A 54 -13.93 4.74 -5.33
CA ILE A 54 -15.30 5.08 -4.96
C ILE A 54 -16.16 3.86 -5.29
N LYS A 55 -16.93 3.39 -4.31
CA LYS A 55 -17.93 2.35 -4.50
C LYS A 55 -19.16 2.71 -3.69
N ASP A 56 -20.31 2.79 -4.37
CA ASP A 56 -21.57 3.22 -3.80
C ASP A 56 -21.42 4.55 -3.03
N ASN A 57 -21.68 4.55 -1.72
CA ASN A 57 -21.58 5.73 -0.87
C ASN A 57 -20.26 5.78 -0.08
N PHE A 58 -19.23 5.07 -0.52
CA PHE A 58 -17.94 5.02 0.17
C PHE A 58 -16.79 5.47 -0.73
N LEU A 59 -15.87 6.21 -0.10
CA LEU A 59 -14.61 6.66 -0.68
C LEU A 59 -13.46 6.06 0.14
N PHE A 60 -12.55 5.39 -0.55
CA PHE A 60 -11.34 4.82 0.02
C PHE A 60 -10.12 5.52 -0.57
N ILE A 61 -9.25 6.05 0.28
CA ILE A 61 -7.99 6.69 -0.12
C ILE A 61 -6.84 5.88 0.45
N ASN A 62 -6.01 5.31 -0.41
CA ASN A 62 -4.82 4.58 0.02
C ASN A 62 -3.83 5.54 0.71
N ASP A 63 -3.33 5.16 1.88
CA ASP A 63 -2.12 5.70 2.48
C ASP A 63 -0.99 4.70 2.28
N VAL A 64 -0.03 5.06 1.43
CA VAL A 64 0.93 4.12 0.83
C VAL A 64 1.59 3.23 1.90
N ASN A 65 1.49 1.91 1.71
CA ASN A 65 2.00 0.85 2.58
C ASN A 65 1.38 0.77 3.99
N LYS A 66 0.32 1.53 4.28
CA LYS A 66 -0.34 1.54 5.60
C LYS A 66 -1.76 0.99 5.57
N GLY A 67 -2.56 1.36 4.57
CA GLY A 67 -3.96 0.98 4.50
C GLY A 67 -4.82 1.99 3.75
N PHE A 68 -6.10 2.10 4.13
CA PHE A 68 -7.06 2.95 3.43
C PHE A 68 -7.85 3.84 4.40
N HIS A 69 -7.87 5.14 4.13
CA HIS A 69 -8.80 6.06 4.76
C HIS A 69 -10.19 5.84 4.19
N VAL A 70 -11.20 5.70 5.05
CA VAL A 70 -12.58 5.40 4.67
C VAL A 70 -13.45 6.62 4.95
N PHE A 71 -14.23 7.03 3.95
CA PHE A 71 -15.15 8.16 4.04
C PHE A 71 -16.54 7.74 3.61
N ASN A 72 -17.55 8.32 4.26
CA ASN A 72 -18.89 8.40 3.73
C ASN A 72 -18.89 9.45 2.61
N TYR A 73 -19.34 9.03 1.44
CA TYR A 73 -19.36 9.77 0.19
C TYR A 73 -20.79 9.94 -0.36
N THR A 74 -21.81 9.85 0.50
CA THR A 74 -23.22 10.08 0.11
C THR A 74 -23.46 11.50 -0.41
N ASP A 75 -22.76 12.50 0.16
CA ASP A 75 -22.67 13.85 -0.37
C ASP A 75 -21.24 14.11 -0.89
N PRO A 76 -21.02 14.06 -2.22
CA PRO A 76 -19.71 14.29 -2.82
C PRO A 76 -19.11 15.68 -2.53
N LEU A 77 -19.94 16.68 -2.19
CA LEU A 77 -19.49 18.02 -1.84
C LEU A 77 -19.02 18.11 -0.39
N ASN A 78 -19.40 17.14 0.45
CA ASN A 78 -19.02 17.10 1.87
C ASN A 78 -18.74 15.65 2.35
N PRO A 79 -17.63 15.03 1.90
CA PRO A 79 -17.24 13.70 2.36
C PRO A 79 -16.93 13.69 3.87
N MET A 80 -17.46 12.71 4.60
CA MET A 80 -17.25 12.59 6.05
C MET A 80 -16.32 11.43 6.39
N PRO A 81 -15.24 11.64 7.17
CA PRO A 81 -14.35 10.55 7.54
C PRO A 81 -15.05 9.56 8.47
N LEU A 82 -14.94 8.27 8.17
CA LEU A 82 -15.51 7.17 8.96
C LEU A 82 -14.46 6.46 9.81
N GLY A 83 -13.23 6.33 9.30
CA GLY A 83 -12.15 5.64 9.99
C GLY A 83 -10.98 5.34 9.08
N PHE A 84 -10.04 4.56 9.60
CA PHE A 84 -8.87 4.09 8.86
C PHE A 84 -8.84 2.55 8.86
N LEU A 85 -8.89 1.96 7.67
CA LEU A 85 -8.73 0.53 7.48
C LEU A 85 -7.24 0.20 7.46
N ASN A 86 -6.73 -0.29 8.59
CA ASN A 86 -5.33 -0.66 8.75
C ASN A 86 -5.05 -1.97 8.00
N ILE A 87 -4.22 -1.90 6.97
CA ILE A 87 -3.78 -3.06 6.18
C ILE A 87 -2.32 -2.80 5.75
N PRO A 88 -1.34 -3.06 6.64
CA PRO A 88 0.06 -2.76 6.38
C PRO A 88 0.58 -3.50 5.14
N GLY A 89 1.32 -2.80 4.28
CA GLY A 89 1.78 -3.31 3.00
C GLY A 89 0.70 -3.38 1.91
N ALA A 90 -0.47 -2.78 2.14
CA ALA A 90 -1.47 -2.65 1.09
C ALA A 90 -1.10 -1.59 0.05
N THR A 91 -1.30 -1.92 -1.23
CA THR A 91 -1.03 -0.99 -2.34
C THR A 91 -2.20 -0.85 -3.31
N ASP A 92 -3.10 -1.84 -3.36
CA ASP A 92 -4.20 -1.93 -4.29
C ASP A 92 -5.46 -2.50 -3.64
N LEU A 93 -6.60 -2.09 -4.18
CA LEU A 93 -7.92 -2.54 -3.74
C LEU A 93 -8.79 -2.75 -4.96
N ALA A 94 -9.34 -3.95 -5.10
CA ALA A 94 -10.40 -4.24 -6.06
C ALA A 94 -11.69 -4.54 -5.31
N MET A 95 -12.82 -4.09 -5.84
CA MET A 95 -14.13 -4.31 -5.24
C MET A 95 -15.08 -4.91 -6.28
N SER A 96 -15.78 -5.96 -5.89
CA SER A 96 -16.88 -6.55 -6.65
C SER A 96 -18.04 -6.77 -5.69
N ASP A 97 -19.17 -6.12 -5.96
CA ASP A 97 -20.32 -6.08 -5.05
C ASP A 97 -19.89 -5.66 -3.63
N ASN A 98 -20.14 -6.50 -2.62
CA ASN A 98 -19.74 -6.28 -1.22
C ASN A 98 -18.40 -6.93 -0.86
N VAL A 99 -17.65 -7.44 -1.83
CA VAL A 99 -16.39 -8.15 -1.60
C VAL A 99 -15.22 -7.27 -2.02
N MET A 100 -14.31 -7.06 -1.08
CA MET A 100 -13.06 -6.35 -1.26
C MET A 100 -11.90 -7.35 -1.36
N TYR A 101 -11.05 -7.15 -2.35
CA TYR A 101 -9.81 -7.89 -2.57
C TYR A 101 -8.65 -6.91 -2.43
N VAL A 102 -7.78 -7.15 -1.45
CA VAL A 102 -6.64 -6.29 -1.17
C VAL A 102 -5.37 -7.12 -1.29
N ASN A 103 -4.39 -6.60 -2.02
CA ASN A 103 -3.04 -7.13 -1.90
C ASN A 103 -2.43 -6.57 -0.62
N GLN A 104 -2.07 -7.43 0.30
CA GLN A 104 -1.35 -7.05 1.51
C GLN A 104 0.02 -7.69 1.39
N ALA A 105 1.05 -6.92 1.00
CA ALA A 105 2.38 -7.45 0.71
C ALA A 105 2.33 -8.73 -0.15
N THR A 106 2.72 -9.88 0.40
CA THR A 106 2.74 -11.20 -0.27
C THR A 106 1.38 -11.89 -0.35
N ASP A 107 0.38 -11.42 0.39
CA ASP A 107 -0.91 -12.08 0.55
C ASP A 107 -2.02 -11.40 -0.26
N LEU A 108 -3.01 -12.19 -0.68
CA LEU A 108 -4.30 -11.70 -1.14
C LEU A 108 -5.33 -11.86 -0.02
N VAL A 109 -5.88 -10.74 0.44
CA VAL A 109 -6.90 -10.70 1.49
C VAL A 109 -8.26 -10.44 0.85
N THR A 110 -9.21 -11.33 1.11
CA THR A 110 -10.62 -11.15 0.77
C THR A 110 -11.38 -10.76 2.04
N MET A 111 -12.13 -9.68 1.96
CA MET A 111 -12.90 -9.15 3.08
C MET A 111 -14.20 -8.51 2.63
N GLN A 112 -15.08 -8.25 3.58
CA GLN A 112 -16.33 -7.52 3.35
C GLN A 112 -16.35 -6.30 4.26
N PHE A 113 -16.75 -5.15 3.72
CA PHE A 113 -17.06 -3.97 4.51
C PHE A 113 -18.50 -4.09 5.03
N GLN A 114 -18.72 -3.71 6.28
CA GLN A 114 -20.02 -3.69 6.93
C GLN A 114 -20.39 -2.23 7.21
N ASP A 115 -21.30 -1.71 6.38
CA ASP A 115 -21.83 -0.34 6.50
C ASP A 115 -22.36 -0.07 7.91
N VAL A 116 -23.08 -1.06 8.48
CA VAL A 116 -23.55 -0.99 9.85
C VAL A 116 -22.36 -1.18 10.81
N GLY A 117 -21.97 -0.10 11.47
CA GLY A 117 -20.88 -0.10 12.44
C GLY A 117 -19.50 0.17 11.85
N ASN A 118 -19.38 0.37 10.53
CA ASN A 118 -18.12 0.65 9.82
C ASN A 118 -17.02 -0.36 10.19
N THR A 119 -17.33 -1.65 10.05
CA THR A 119 -16.40 -2.73 10.38
C THR A 119 -15.98 -3.51 9.14
N VAL A 120 -14.90 -4.29 9.25
CA VAL A 120 -14.46 -5.20 8.20
C VAL A 120 -14.45 -6.63 8.72
N ILE A 121 -14.80 -7.56 7.85
CA ILE A 121 -14.72 -9.00 8.14
C ILE A 121 -13.78 -9.61 7.11
N VAL A 122 -12.64 -10.13 7.56
CA VAL A 122 -11.75 -10.93 6.71
C VAL A 122 -12.40 -12.30 6.51
N THR A 123 -12.76 -12.61 5.27
CA THR A 123 -13.43 -13.88 4.93
C THR A 123 -12.45 -14.92 4.44
N LYS A 124 -11.33 -14.50 3.83
CA LYS A 124 -10.28 -15.40 3.36
C LYS A 124 -8.95 -14.67 3.26
N ARG A 125 -7.87 -15.41 3.52
CA ARG A 125 -6.49 -15.01 3.23
C ARG A 125 -5.84 -16.09 2.39
N ASN A 126 -5.36 -15.72 1.22
CA ASN A 126 -4.51 -16.57 0.40
C ASN A 126 -3.07 -16.11 0.62
N LYS A 127 -2.28 -16.97 1.26
CA LYS A 127 -0.89 -16.68 1.64
C LYS A 127 0.03 -16.77 0.43
N ASP A 128 1.00 -15.86 0.35
CA ASP A 128 2.14 -15.92 -0.56
C ASP A 128 1.75 -16.06 -2.05
N VAL A 129 0.68 -15.38 -2.43
CA VAL A 129 0.18 -15.32 -3.83
C VAL A 129 1.02 -14.34 -4.66
N PHE A 130 1.50 -13.28 -4.02
CA PHE A 130 2.31 -12.25 -4.66
C PHE A 130 3.80 -12.45 -4.34
N PRO A 131 4.70 -12.07 -5.26
CA PRO A 131 6.13 -12.04 -4.97
C PRO A 131 6.43 -11.08 -3.81
N VAL A 132 7.54 -11.32 -3.13
CA VAL A 132 8.04 -10.42 -2.09
C VAL A 132 8.25 -9.01 -2.63
N LEU A 133 7.95 -8.01 -1.80
CA LEU A 133 8.10 -6.61 -2.17
C LEU A 133 9.60 -6.28 -2.34
N LEU A 134 9.99 -5.94 -3.57
CA LEU A 134 11.33 -5.47 -3.87
C LEU A 134 11.50 -4.02 -3.42
N SER A 135 12.73 -3.65 -3.05
CA SER A 135 13.09 -2.26 -2.82
C SER A 135 12.98 -1.44 -4.11
N PRO A 136 12.97 -0.11 -4.04
CA PRO A 136 12.93 0.74 -5.24
C PRO A 136 14.10 0.51 -6.21
N ASN A 137 15.25 0.01 -5.72
CA ASN A 137 16.40 -0.40 -6.54
C ASN A 137 16.41 -1.89 -6.92
N GLY A 138 15.32 -2.63 -6.67
CA GLY A 138 15.12 -4.01 -7.14
C GLY A 138 15.76 -5.10 -6.28
N THR A 139 16.17 -4.78 -5.05
CA THR A 139 16.77 -5.75 -4.12
C THR A 139 15.72 -6.45 -3.26
N VAL A 140 16.05 -7.65 -2.80
CA VAL A 140 15.23 -8.44 -1.88
C VAL A 140 15.73 -8.20 -0.45
N GLY A 141 14.81 -7.89 0.46
CA GLY A 141 15.13 -7.76 1.88
C GLY A 141 15.54 -9.10 2.48
N GLN A 142 16.64 -9.12 3.24
CA GLN A 142 17.00 -10.28 4.06
C GLN A 142 16.15 -10.24 5.32
N VAL A 143 15.22 -11.18 5.48
CA VAL A 143 14.26 -11.24 6.60
C VAL A 143 14.21 -12.66 7.16
N ALA A 144 13.78 -12.81 8.41
CA ALA A 144 13.59 -14.12 9.00
C ALA A 144 12.40 -14.87 8.38
N ASP A 145 12.38 -16.20 8.51
CA ASP A 145 11.32 -17.05 7.93
C ASP A 145 9.89 -16.67 8.38
N ASN A 146 9.74 -16.05 9.56
CA ASN A 146 8.45 -15.62 10.10
C ASN A 146 8.18 -14.12 9.93
N GLU A 147 8.92 -13.44 9.06
CA GLU A 147 8.76 -12.00 8.80
C GLU A 147 8.25 -11.75 7.38
N VAL A 148 7.46 -10.69 7.23
CA VAL A 148 6.95 -10.22 5.94
C VAL A 148 7.45 -8.81 5.69
N VAL A 149 8.04 -8.56 4.52
CA VAL A 149 8.38 -7.21 4.07
C VAL A 149 7.10 -6.48 3.67
N ILE A 150 6.77 -5.41 4.39
CA ILE A 150 5.57 -4.59 4.16
C ILE A 150 5.89 -3.22 3.52
N GLY A 151 7.17 -2.87 3.40
CA GLY A 151 7.60 -1.58 2.86
C GLY A 151 9.11 -1.42 2.83
N TRP A 152 9.54 -0.24 2.41
CA TRP A 152 10.95 0.15 2.35
C TRP A 152 11.08 1.62 2.69
N ASP A 153 12.04 1.93 3.57
CA ASP A 153 12.42 3.29 3.92
C ASP A 153 13.78 3.63 3.29
N GLU A 154 13.92 4.85 2.79
CA GLU A 154 15.19 5.38 2.29
C GLU A 154 16.06 5.81 3.47
N ILE A 155 17.35 5.42 3.45
CA ILE A 155 18.34 5.68 4.52
C ILE A 155 19.59 6.37 4.00
#